data_AF-A0A0S7YV25-F1
#
_entry.id   AF-A0A0S7YV25-F1
#
_cell.length_a   1.000
_cell.length_b   1.000
_cell.length_c   1.000
_cell.angle_alpha   90.00
_cell.angle_beta   90.00
_cell.angle_gamma   90.00
#
_symmetry.space_group_name_H-M   'P 1'
#
loop_
_entity.id
_entity.type
_entity.pdbx_description
1 polymer ?
#
loop_
_entity_poly.entity_id
_entity_poly.type
_entity_poly.pdbx_seq_one_letter_code
_entity_poly.pdbx_strand_id
1 'polypeptide(L)'
;MNGASEQCNQELLSLYIDGEMSPEESRQVDRHLQHCRACRQYVQQQAELAQRLRREVSVARQGVDFQRLEKRIVDQAGGQPSLQDRFRQTLFSWKLILPAAAAAALVLFFFTNLFQLQPPAASGPSAIINSFTGKVSSVMILETPQSHHTVIWYREEAMEGNGTESKKL
;
A
#
# COMPACT_ATOMS: atom_id res chain seq x y z
N MET A 1 -67.98 -49.51 -6.94
CA MET A 1 -66.91 -48.63 -6.40
C MET A 1 -65.56 -49.15 -6.90
N ASN A 2 -65.30 -49.05 -8.21
CA ASN A 2 -64.09 -49.59 -8.86
C ASN A 2 -63.49 -48.48 -9.72
N GLY A 3 -62.32 -47.94 -9.37
CA GLY A 3 -61.72 -46.89 -10.21
C GLY A 3 -60.47 -46.18 -9.68
N ALA A 4 -59.60 -46.84 -8.89
CA ALA A 4 -58.38 -46.19 -8.39
C ALA A 4 -57.12 -47.07 -8.30
N SER A 5 -57.13 -48.30 -8.84
CA SER A 5 -56.00 -49.25 -8.73
C SER A 5 -55.18 -49.44 -10.02
N GLU A 6 -55.49 -48.76 -11.12
CA GLU A 6 -55.04 -49.15 -12.47
C GLU A 6 -54.06 -48.19 -13.16
N GLN A 7 -53.67 -47.05 -12.55
CA GLN A 7 -52.79 -46.09 -13.23
C GLN A 7 -51.40 -46.06 -12.61
N CYS A 8 -50.39 -46.55 -13.34
CA CYS A 8 -48.98 -46.24 -13.07
C CYS A 8 -48.78 -44.74 -13.29
N ASN A 9 -48.94 -43.97 -12.21
CA ASN A 9 -48.66 -42.55 -12.23
C ASN A 9 -47.13 -42.34 -12.20
N GLN A 10 -46.59 -41.91 -13.33
CA GLN A 10 -45.15 -41.72 -13.52
C GLN A 10 -44.57 -40.61 -12.63
N GLU A 11 -45.36 -39.60 -12.28
CA GLU A 11 -44.96 -38.50 -11.40
C GLU A 11 -44.75 -39.00 -9.96
N LEU A 12 -45.70 -39.76 -9.42
CA LEU A 12 -45.57 -40.39 -8.10
C LEU A 12 -44.40 -41.37 -8.04
N LEU A 13 -44.12 -42.09 -9.14
CA LEU A 13 -42.95 -42.97 -9.23
C LEU A 13 -41.63 -42.20 -9.22
N SER A 14 -41.56 -41.02 -9.86
CA SER A 14 -40.37 -40.17 -9.80
C SER A 14 -40.11 -39.68 -8.36
N LEU A 15 -41.14 -39.12 -7.72
CA LEU A 15 -41.05 -38.64 -6.34
C LEU A 15 -40.67 -39.78 -5.37
N TYR A 16 -41.17 -40.99 -5.61
CA TYR A 16 -40.79 -42.19 -4.85
C TYR A 16 -39.30 -42.52 -5.00
N ILE A 17 -38.76 -42.44 -6.22
CA ILE A 17 -37.33 -42.69 -6.49
C ILE A 17 -36.45 -41.63 -5.83
N ASP A 18 -36.88 -40.37 -5.86
CA ASP A 18 -36.16 -39.24 -5.28
C ASP A 18 -36.27 -39.19 -3.75
N GLY A 19 -37.24 -39.91 -3.17
CA GLY A 19 -37.48 -39.97 -1.72
C GLY A 19 -38.24 -38.76 -1.17
N GLU A 20 -38.95 -38.03 -2.03
CA GLU A 20 -39.64 -36.77 -1.70
C GLU A 20 -41.12 -36.96 -1.32
N MET A 21 -41.57 -38.20 -1.13
CA MET A 21 -42.95 -38.51 -0.79
C MET A 21 -43.24 -38.44 0.71
N SER A 22 -44.48 -38.12 1.07
CA SER A 22 -44.97 -38.35 2.44
C SER A 22 -45.04 -39.84 2.78
N PRO A 23 -45.03 -40.22 4.07
CA PRO A 23 -45.16 -41.62 4.49
C PRO A 23 -46.45 -42.30 4.03
N GLU A 24 -47.54 -41.56 3.87
CA GLU A 24 -48.83 -42.03 3.37
C GLU A 24 -48.77 -42.36 1.88
N GLU A 25 -48.18 -41.47 1.07
CA GLU A 25 -48.03 -41.65 -0.38
C GLU A 25 -47.03 -42.76 -0.72
N SER A 26 -45.93 -42.85 0.03
CA SER A 26 -44.94 -43.93 -0.13
C SER A 26 -45.59 -45.30 0.08
N ARG A 27 -46.43 -45.46 1.13
CA ARG A 27 -47.22 -46.68 1.36
C ARG A 27 -48.19 -46.99 0.21
N GLN A 28 -48.74 -45.97 -0.45
CA GLN A 28 -49.59 -46.17 -1.63
C GLN A 28 -48.78 -46.71 -2.81
N VAL A 29 -47.61 -46.15 -3.08
CA VAL A 29 -46.71 -46.61 -4.14
C VAL A 29 -46.19 -48.02 -3.83
N ASP A 30 -45.83 -48.33 -2.58
CA ASP A 30 -45.39 -49.67 -2.17
C ASP A 30 -46.46 -50.74 -2.45
N ARG A 31 -47.72 -50.46 -2.12
CA ARG A 31 -48.83 -51.38 -2.45
C ARG A 31 -49.00 -51.56 -3.96
N HIS A 32 -48.83 -50.50 -4.74
CA HIS A 32 -48.87 -50.59 -6.20
C HIS A 32 -47.69 -51.42 -6.73
N LEU A 33 -46.48 -51.21 -6.21
CA LEU A 33 -45.28 -51.97 -6.55
C LEU A 33 -45.41 -53.45 -6.17
N GLN A 34 -46.26 -53.87 -5.25
CA GLN A 34 -46.51 -55.30 -4.99
C GLN A 34 -47.27 -55.98 -6.15
N HIS A 35 -48.07 -55.24 -6.91
CA HIS A 35 -48.97 -55.80 -7.92
C HIS A 35 -48.55 -55.46 -9.36
N CYS A 36 -47.80 -54.37 -9.58
CA CYS A 36 -47.36 -53.96 -10.92
C CYS A 36 -45.89 -54.34 -11.19
N ARG A 37 -45.68 -55.33 -12.07
CA ARG A 37 -44.33 -55.75 -12.50
C ARG A 37 -43.58 -54.66 -13.26
N ALA A 38 -44.27 -53.94 -14.16
CA ALA A 38 -43.65 -52.91 -15.00
C ALA A 38 -43.07 -51.77 -14.14
N CYS A 39 -43.85 -51.28 -13.17
CA CYS A 39 -43.42 -50.19 -12.30
C CYS A 39 -42.35 -50.64 -11.28
N ARG A 40 -42.32 -51.91 -10.84
CA ARG A 40 -41.14 -52.48 -10.13
C ARG A 40 -39.87 -52.46 -10.96
N GLN A 41 -39.96 -52.93 -12.21
CA GLN A 41 -38.80 -52.98 -13.10
C GLN A 41 -38.26 -51.57 -13.39
N TYR A 42 -39.15 -50.59 -13.56
CA TYR A 42 -38.77 -49.20 -13.74
C TYR A 42 -37.99 -48.67 -12.53
N VAL A 43 -38.50 -48.82 -11.30
CA VAL A 43 -37.82 -48.37 -10.09
C VAL A 43 -36.47 -49.07 -9.91
N GLN A 44 -36.40 -50.37 -10.18
CA GLN A 44 -35.15 -51.13 -10.11
C GLN A 44 -34.09 -50.62 -11.11
N GLN A 45 -34.48 -50.34 -12.36
CA GLN A 45 -33.57 -49.81 -13.37
C GLN A 45 -33.01 -48.44 -12.97
N GLN A 46 -33.83 -47.57 -12.40
CA GLN A 46 -33.39 -46.25 -11.92
C GLN A 46 -32.45 -46.37 -10.72
N ALA A 47 -32.76 -47.28 -9.77
CA ALA A 47 -31.89 -47.55 -8.64
C ALA A 47 -30.52 -48.11 -9.07
N GLU A 48 -30.49 -49.02 -10.04
CA GLU A 48 -29.25 -49.56 -10.60
C GLU A 48 -28.41 -48.49 -11.29
N LEU A 49 -29.03 -47.62 -12.10
CA LEU A 49 -28.35 -46.51 -12.76
C LEU A 49 -27.74 -45.55 -11.72
N ALA A 50 -28.53 -45.15 -10.72
CA ALA A 50 -28.06 -44.29 -9.64
C ALA A 50 -26.91 -44.93 -8.84
N GLN A 51 -26.94 -46.25 -8.63
CA GLN A 51 -25.86 -46.97 -7.97
C GLN A 51 -24.59 -47.00 -8.83
N ARG A 52 -24.71 -47.22 -10.15
CA ARG A 52 -23.56 -47.18 -11.07
C ARG A 52 -22.93 -45.79 -11.10
N LEU A 53 -23.74 -44.74 -11.29
CA LEU A 53 -23.27 -43.35 -11.26
C LEU A 53 -22.57 -43.00 -9.94
N ARG A 54 -23.15 -43.38 -8.80
CA ARG A 54 -22.53 -43.16 -7.49
C ARG A 54 -21.18 -43.85 -7.36
N ARG A 55 -21.04 -45.08 -7.87
CA ARG A 55 -19.76 -45.80 -7.88
C ARG A 55 -18.72 -45.06 -8.71
N GLU A 56 -19.04 -44.71 -9.95
CA GLU A 56 -18.12 -44.00 -10.85
C GLU A 56 -17.68 -42.64 -10.27
N VAL A 57 -18.63 -41.86 -9.76
CA VAL A 57 -18.35 -40.57 -9.11
C VAL A 57 -17.48 -40.75 -7.86
N SER A 58 -17.73 -41.78 -7.06
CA SER A 58 -16.94 -42.05 -5.85
C SER A 58 -15.49 -42.39 -6.18
N VAL A 59 -15.24 -43.16 -7.24
CA VAL A 59 -13.90 -43.49 -7.72
C VAL A 59 -13.22 -42.23 -8.27
N ALA A 60 -13.91 -41.45 -9.10
CA ALA A 60 -13.38 -40.19 -9.62
C ALA A 60 -13.02 -39.21 -8.49
N ARG A 61 -13.83 -39.17 -7.42
CA ARG A 61 -13.60 -38.30 -6.25
C ARG A 61 -12.32 -38.65 -5.50
N GLN A 62 -11.94 -39.93 -5.41
CA GLN A 62 -10.71 -40.34 -4.72
C GLN A 62 -9.45 -39.78 -5.38
N GLY A 63 -9.49 -39.48 -6.69
CA GLY A 63 -8.37 -38.87 -7.42
C GLY A 63 -8.33 -37.34 -7.39
N VAL A 64 -9.30 -36.67 -6.74
CA VAL A 64 -9.37 -35.21 -6.72
C VAL A 64 -8.60 -34.64 -5.53
N ASP A 65 -7.56 -33.86 -5.83
CA ASP A 65 -6.88 -33.02 -4.85
C ASP A 65 -7.70 -31.75 -4.61
N PHE A 66 -8.51 -31.77 -3.55
CA PHE A 66 -9.37 -30.65 -3.16
C PHE A 66 -8.58 -29.40 -2.77
N GLN A 67 -7.36 -29.53 -2.25
CA GLN A 67 -6.54 -28.37 -1.89
C GLN A 67 -6.06 -27.62 -3.14
N ARG A 68 -5.64 -28.36 -4.17
CA ARG A 68 -5.30 -27.74 -5.47
C ARG A 68 -6.52 -27.13 -6.17
N LEU A 69 -7.68 -27.77 -6.03
CA LEU A 69 -8.93 -27.24 -6.59
C LEU A 69 -9.34 -25.94 -5.88
N GLU A 70 -9.33 -25.94 -4.55
CA GLU A 70 -9.63 -24.76 -3.72
C GLU A 70 -8.69 -23.61 -4.07
N LYS A 71 -7.38 -23.86 -4.14
CA LYS A 71 -6.41 -22.85 -4.54
C LYS A 71 -6.72 -22.24 -5.90
N ARG A 72 -7.06 -23.07 -6.90
CA ARG A 72 -7.44 -22.58 -8.24
C ARG A 72 -8.74 -21.76 -8.22
N ILE A 73 -9.74 -22.17 -7.43
CA ILE A 73 -10.98 -21.42 -7.27
C ILE A 73 -10.71 -20.07 -6.62
N VAL A 74 -9.90 -20.03 -5.56
CA VAL A 74 -9.52 -18.77 -4.89
C VAL A 74 -8.72 -17.87 -5.82
N ASP A 75 -7.76 -18.41 -6.57
CA ASP A 75 -6.96 -17.63 -7.53
C ASP A 75 -7.81 -17.08 -8.70
N GLN A 76 -8.92 -17.76 -9.04
CA GLN A 76 -9.81 -17.38 -10.14
C GLN A 76 -10.98 -16.49 -9.70
N ALA A 77 -11.51 -16.69 -8.48
CA ALA A 77 -12.63 -15.92 -7.92
C ALA A 77 -12.16 -14.70 -7.12
N GLY A 78 -11.01 -14.81 -6.44
CA GLY A 78 -10.27 -13.67 -5.91
C GLY A 78 -9.58 -13.00 -7.10
N GLY A 79 -10.28 -12.06 -7.74
CA GLY A 79 -9.78 -11.32 -8.89
C GLY A 79 -8.31 -10.93 -8.71
N GLN A 80 -7.55 -11.02 -9.81
CA GLN A 80 -6.10 -10.84 -9.85
C GLN A 80 -5.64 -9.83 -8.79
N PRO A 81 -4.76 -10.21 -7.85
CA PRO A 81 -4.31 -9.29 -6.81
C PRO A 81 -3.78 -8.05 -7.52
N SER A 82 -4.41 -6.92 -7.22
CA SER A 82 -4.10 -5.68 -7.93
C SER A 82 -2.60 -5.41 -7.73
N LEU A 83 -1.95 -4.84 -8.74
CA LEU A 83 -0.54 -4.44 -8.61
C LEU A 83 -0.31 -3.59 -7.34
N GLN A 84 -1.33 -2.85 -6.90
CA GLN A 84 -1.33 -2.07 -5.67
C GLN A 84 -1.28 -2.94 -4.40
N ASP A 85 -1.97 -4.09 -4.35
CA ASP A 85 -1.93 -4.99 -3.19
C ASP A 85 -0.57 -5.66 -3.03
N ARG A 86 0.05 -6.04 -4.17
CA ARG A 86 1.41 -6.59 -4.16
C ARG A 86 2.43 -5.54 -3.74
N PHE A 87 2.30 -4.31 -4.24
CA PHE A 87 3.21 -3.20 -3.93
C PHE A 87 3.07 -2.70 -2.48
N ARG A 88 1.84 -2.70 -1.93
CA ARG A 88 1.59 -2.39 -0.50
C ARG A 88 2.22 -3.41 0.43
N GLN A 89 2.18 -4.70 0.11
CA GLN A 89 2.82 -5.73 0.95
C GLN A 89 4.36 -5.62 0.95
N THR A 90 4.99 -5.29 -0.18
CA THR A 90 6.44 -5.08 -0.23
C THR A 90 6.88 -3.77 0.42
N LEU A 91 6.19 -2.66 0.17
CA LEU A 91 6.52 -1.36 0.78
C LEU A 91 6.23 -1.31 2.29
N PHE A 92 5.19 -2.00 2.73
CA PHE A 92 4.80 -2.06 4.15
C PHE A 92 5.37 -3.28 4.88
N SER A 93 6.36 -3.95 4.28
CA SER A 93 7.20 -4.88 5.01
C SER A 93 8.04 -4.06 6.00
N TRP A 94 7.75 -4.17 7.31
CA TRP A 94 8.44 -3.46 8.40
C TRP A 94 9.97 -3.49 8.33
N LYS A 95 10.55 -4.42 7.57
CA LYS A 95 11.97 -4.48 7.21
C LYS A 95 12.50 -3.24 6.46
N LEU A 96 11.67 -2.49 5.73
CA LEU A 96 12.08 -1.23 5.07
C LEU A 96 11.76 0.02 5.91
N ILE A 97 10.64 0.00 6.63
CA ILE A 97 10.20 1.16 7.44
C ILE A 97 11.16 1.40 8.60
N LEU A 98 11.63 0.33 9.25
CA LEU A 98 12.55 0.44 10.40
C LEU A 98 13.91 1.08 10.04
N PRO A 99 14.64 0.67 8.99
CA PRO A 99 15.89 1.33 8.61
C PRO A 99 15.67 2.73 8.02
N ALA A 100 14.58 2.97 7.29
CA ALA A 100 14.30 4.29 6.71
C ALA A 100 13.99 5.34 7.80
N ALA A 101 13.19 4.97 8.81
CA ALA A 101 12.91 5.84 9.95
C ALA A 101 14.18 6.14 10.76
N ALA A 102 15.04 5.15 10.98
CA ALA A 102 16.33 5.35 11.67
C ALA A 102 17.25 6.29 10.88
N ALA A 103 17.37 6.13 9.56
CA ALA A 103 18.16 7.02 8.72
C ALA A 103 17.63 8.46 8.74
N ALA A 104 16.31 8.65 8.62
CA ALA A 104 15.70 9.98 8.71
C ALA A 104 15.92 10.64 10.07
N ALA A 105 15.82 9.88 11.16
CA ALA A 105 16.09 10.38 12.51
C ALA A 105 17.56 10.79 12.68
N LEU A 106 18.52 10.01 12.14
CA LEU A 106 19.93 10.38 12.14
C LEU A 106 20.17 11.66 11.34
N VAL A 107 19.63 11.77 10.13
CA VAL A 107 19.77 12.99 9.29
C VAL A 107 19.24 14.21 10.03
N LEU A 108 18.06 14.13 10.64
CA LEU A 108 17.50 15.22 11.44
C LEU A 108 18.37 15.55 12.66
N PHE A 109 18.87 14.55 13.38
CA PHE A 109 19.74 14.74 14.54
C PHE A 109 21.06 15.42 14.18
N PHE A 110 21.68 15.01 13.08
CA PHE A 110 22.91 15.63 12.58
C PHE A 110 22.64 17.05 12.07
N PHE A 111 21.57 17.25 11.32
CA PHE A 111 21.23 18.57 10.77
C PHE A 111 20.97 19.61 11.86
N THR A 112 20.22 19.24 12.92
CA THR A 112 19.96 20.15 14.04
C THR A 112 21.21 20.44 14.86
N ASN A 113 22.08 19.46 15.09
CA ASN A 113 23.37 19.67 15.78
C ASN A 113 24.34 20.51 14.95
N LEU A 114 24.46 20.27 13.64
CA LEU A 114 25.33 21.02 12.74
C LEU A 114 24.90 22.48 12.61
N PHE A 115 23.59 22.75 12.60
CA PHE A 115 23.07 24.13 12.60
C PHE A 115 23.24 24.84 13.96
N GLN A 116 23.19 24.12 15.09
CA GLN A 116 23.48 24.72 16.41
C GLN A 116 24.97 25.01 16.64
N LEU A 117 25.87 24.36 15.89
CA LEU A 117 27.31 24.60 15.94
C LEU A 117 27.76 25.79 15.08
N GLN A 118 26.84 26.48 14.40
CA GLN A 118 27.16 27.72 13.69
C GLN A 118 27.24 28.83 14.76
N PRO A 119 28.44 29.30 15.13
CA PRO A 119 28.54 30.40 16.08
C PRO A 119 27.75 31.58 15.50
N PRO A 120 26.94 32.28 16.32
CA PRO A 120 26.32 33.52 15.85
C PRO A 120 27.44 34.39 15.29
N ALA A 121 27.26 34.88 14.05
CA ALA A 121 28.25 35.73 13.39
C ALA A 121 28.75 36.75 14.41
N ALA A 122 30.03 36.64 14.77
CA ALA A 122 30.58 37.40 15.87
C ALA A 122 30.37 38.89 15.57
N SER A 123 29.53 39.54 16.36
CA SER A 123 29.36 41.00 16.38
C SER A 123 30.61 41.62 17.02
N GLY A 124 31.75 41.47 16.36
CA GLY A 124 32.99 42.15 16.70
C GLY A 124 33.06 43.52 16.00
N PRO A 125 33.81 44.50 16.55
CA PRO A 125 33.99 45.80 15.92
C PRO A 125 34.59 45.65 14.51
N SER A 126 34.01 46.33 13.53
CA SER A 126 34.25 46.11 12.09
C SER A 126 35.68 46.43 11.62
N ALA A 127 36.48 47.15 12.42
CA ALA A 127 37.92 47.29 12.23
C ALA A 127 38.56 47.90 13.50
N ILE A 128 39.75 47.45 13.88
CA ILE A 128 40.59 48.11 14.89
C ILE A 128 41.78 48.73 14.18
N ILE A 129 41.98 50.03 14.33
CA ILE A 129 43.11 50.75 13.73
C ILE A 129 44.16 51.00 14.81
N ASN A 130 45.30 50.33 14.67
CA ASN A 130 46.35 50.35 15.69
C ASN A 130 47.23 51.61 15.65
N SER A 131 47.37 52.26 14.48
CA SER A 131 48.10 53.53 14.36
C SER A 131 47.80 54.23 13.03
N PHE A 132 48.02 55.54 13.00
CA PHE A 132 48.01 56.38 11.79
C PHE A 132 49.31 57.19 11.75
N THR A 133 49.97 57.31 10.60
CA THR A 133 51.27 58.01 10.47
C THR A 133 51.20 59.05 9.35
N GLY A 134 51.34 60.32 9.71
CA GLY A 134 51.34 61.46 8.78
C GLY A 134 51.29 62.81 9.53
N LYS A 135 51.62 63.92 8.86
CA LYS A 135 51.39 65.28 9.39
C LYS A 135 49.94 65.67 9.14
N VAL A 136 49.05 65.18 10.00
CA VAL A 136 47.61 65.45 9.93
C VAL A 136 47.20 66.52 10.91
N SER A 137 46.45 67.52 10.45
CA SER A 137 45.99 68.61 11.29
C SER A 137 44.73 68.25 12.08
N SER A 138 43.91 67.31 11.56
CA SER A 138 42.63 66.94 12.15
C SER A 138 42.15 65.56 11.67
N VAL A 139 41.51 64.80 12.55
CA VAL A 139 40.89 63.50 12.26
C VAL A 139 39.46 63.49 12.80
N MET A 140 38.53 62.98 11.99
CA MET A 140 37.13 62.75 12.38
C MET A 140 36.77 61.29 12.12
N ILE A 141 36.16 60.64 13.12
CA ILE A 141 35.68 59.26 13.04
C ILE A 141 34.16 59.30 13.18
N LEU A 142 33.46 58.70 12.20
CA LEU A 142 32.01 58.64 12.14
C LEU A 142 31.59 57.18 12.02
N GLU A 143 30.56 56.78 12.77
CA GLU A 143 29.93 55.47 12.65
C GLU A 143 28.49 55.63 12.16
N THR A 144 28.12 54.86 11.14
CA THR A 144 26.73 54.88 10.63
C THR A 144 25.78 54.17 11.60
N PRO A 145 24.66 54.77 12.03
CA PRO A 145 23.79 54.20 13.07
C PRO A 145 23.14 52.85 12.72
N GLN A 146 23.00 52.54 11.43
CA GLN A 146 22.25 51.36 10.96
C GLN A 146 23.15 50.22 10.48
N SER A 147 24.29 50.52 9.86
CA SER A 147 25.20 49.53 9.28
C SER A 147 26.54 49.39 10.02
N HIS A 148 26.75 50.14 11.11
CA HIS A 148 27.98 50.11 11.92
C HIS A 148 29.29 50.26 11.11
N HIS A 149 29.24 50.93 9.96
CA HIS A 149 30.43 51.21 9.15
C HIS A 149 31.19 52.40 9.74
N THR A 150 32.48 52.22 9.96
CA THR A 150 33.39 53.27 10.43
C THR A 150 34.00 54.01 9.24
N VAL A 151 33.76 55.32 9.14
CA VAL A 151 34.31 56.20 8.12
C VAL A 151 35.29 57.15 8.78
N ILE A 152 36.50 57.27 8.21
CA ILE A 152 37.58 58.08 8.77
C ILE A 152 37.94 59.16 7.77
N TRP A 153 37.79 60.41 8.20
CA TRP A 153 38.20 61.59 7.45
C TRP A 153 39.41 62.22 8.13
N TYR A 154 40.45 62.47 7.36
CA TYR A 154 41.62 63.21 7.82
C TYR A 154 42.01 64.25 6.77
N ARG A 155 42.69 65.31 7.23
CA ARG A 155 43.25 66.35 6.37
C ARG A 155 44.75 66.43 6.60
N GLU A 156 45.50 66.31 5.51
CA GLU A 156 46.96 66.50 5.50
C GLU A 156 47.31 67.99 5.42
N GLU A 157 48.40 68.38 6.08
CA GLU A 157 48.96 69.72 5.92
C GLU A 157 49.74 69.80 4.60
N ALA A 158 49.29 70.66 3.69
CA ALA A 158 50.02 70.94 2.46
C ALA A 158 51.38 71.56 2.80
N MET A 159 52.46 70.91 2.39
CA MET A 159 53.80 71.47 2.48
C MET A 159 53.90 72.63 1.49
N GLU A 160 54.03 73.87 1.98
CA GLU A 160 54.37 75.03 1.15
C GLU A 160 55.79 74.85 0.59
N GLY A 161 55.88 74.36 -0.65
CA GLY A 161 57.10 74.17 -1.41
C GLY A 161 57.09 74.97 -2.70
N ASN A 162 57.83 76.09 -2.69
CA ASN A 162 58.22 76.93 -3.81
C ASN A 162 58.66 76.12 -5.05
N GLY A 163 58.02 76.35 -6.21
CA GLY A 163 58.38 75.75 -7.49
C GLY A 163 57.78 76.53 -8.65
N THR A 164 58.55 77.48 -9.16
CA THR A 164 58.30 78.23 -10.40
C THR A 164 58.18 77.28 -11.59
N GLU A 165 57.08 77.34 -12.35
CA GLU A 165 57.12 76.94 -13.75
C GLU A 165 56.34 77.91 -14.63
N SER A 166 57.08 78.47 -15.58
CA SER A 166 56.68 79.49 -16.54
C SER A 166 56.21 78.81 -17.83
N LYS A 167 55.09 79.31 -18.38
CA LYS A 167 54.77 79.44 -19.81
C LYS A 167 55.06 78.27 -20.77
N LYS A 168 53.99 77.82 -21.43
CA LYS A 168 53.72 77.76 -22.90
C LYS A 168 52.53 76.80 -23.07
N LEU A 169 51.41 77.09 -23.73
CA LEU A 169 51.00 78.05 -24.75
C LEU A 169 49.52 78.38 -24.52
#